data_AF-A0A291RBK4-F1
#
_entry.id   AF-A0A291RBK4-F1
#
_cell.length_a   1.000
_cell.length_b   1.000
_cell.length_c   1.000
_cell.angle_alpha   90.00
_cell.angle_beta   90.00
_cell.angle_gamma   90.00
#
_symmetry.space_group_name_H-M   'P 1'
#
loop_
_entity.id
_entity.type
_entity.pdbx_description
1 polymer ?
#
loop_
_entity_poly.entity_id
_entity_poly.type
_entity_poly.pdbx_seq_one_letter_code
_entity_poly.pdbx_strand_id
1 'polypeptide(L)'
;REYASMHKACFYGRCLGFQFSSSLRPILQSLIISMVSFGESYEKQHSGLGMAAFSLLTSGKYVIDPELRGEEYERITQNLDMKFWKSFWNLTESELVSGFASLTSTLVQVNLTLTIPPEPLLLPLVSDPRLSTPVSPPVAHWGPGPVNMRLISYELREGQDSKELLAFSRTEAPPISLSLVPFGAQKRPPSPWLLIHFHGGGFV
;
A
#
# COMPACT_ATOMS: atom_id res chain seq x y z
N ARG A 1 9.06 -35.26 -0.73
CA ARG A 1 10.12 -35.42 -1.75
C ARG A 1 9.71 -34.76 -3.07
N GLU A 2 8.49 -34.97 -3.58
CA GLU A 2 8.01 -34.37 -4.85
C GLU A 2 8.00 -32.83 -4.89
N TYR A 3 7.70 -32.15 -3.77
CA TYR A 3 7.70 -30.68 -3.72
C TYR A 3 9.06 -30.03 -4.01
N ALA A 4 10.16 -30.74 -3.71
CA ALA A 4 11.52 -30.23 -3.95
C ALA A 4 11.97 -30.39 -5.41
N SER A 5 11.37 -31.34 -6.16
CA SER A 5 11.71 -31.64 -7.55
C SER A 5 10.78 -30.98 -8.57
N MET A 6 9.74 -30.27 -8.11
CA MET A 6 8.82 -29.56 -8.99
C MET A 6 9.51 -28.30 -9.54
N HIS A 7 9.42 -28.09 -10.86
CA HIS A 7 9.96 -26.89 -11.49
C HIS A 7 9.18 -25.66 -11.00
N LYS A 8 9.88 -24.71 -10.37
CA LYS A 8 9.23 -23.58 -9.70
C LYS A 8 9.15 -22.35 -10.60
N ALA A 9 9.99 -22.28 -11.63
CA ALA A 9 10.03 -21.17 -12.58
C ALA A 9 8.65 -20.79 -13.14
N CYS A 10 7.80 -21.75 -13.48
CA CYS A 10 6.47 -21.49 -14.04
C CYS A 10 5.56 -20.67 -13.10
N PHE A 11 5.72 -20.82 -11.77
CA PHE A 11 4.94 -20.07 -10.77
C PHE A 11 5.41 -18.63 -10.60
N TYR A 12 6.68 -18.35 -10.86
CA TYR A 12 7.27 -17.00 -10.74
C TYR A 12 7.41 -16.29 -12.10
N GLY A 13 7.18 -17.03 -13.18
CA GLY A 13 7.01 -16.56 -14.54
C GLY A 13 5.55 -16.23 -14.86
N ARG A 14 4.92 -17.02 -15.74
CA ARG A 14 3.55 -16.77 -16.22
C ARG A 14 2.50 -16.73 -15.11
N CYS A 15 2.60 -17.59 -14.12
CA CYS A 15 1.59 -17.72 -13.06
C CYS A 15 1.84 -16.80 -11.86
N LEU A 16 2.73 -15.82 -11.97
CA LEU A 16 3.10 -14.99 -10.83
C LEU A 16 1.89 -14.27 -10.23
N GLY A 17 1.64 -14.56 -8.96
CA GLY A 17 0.56 -13.98 -8.17
C GLY A 17 -0.84 -14.43 -8.57
N PHE A 18 -0.99 -15.61 -9.18
CA PHE A 18 -2.30 -16.18 -9.55
C PHE A 18 -3.25 -16.31 -8.35
N GLN A 19 -2.70 -16.54 -7.16
CA GLN A 19 -3.42 -16.67 -5.88
C GLN A 19 -3.90 -15.32 -5.32
N PHE A 20 -3.41 -14.20 -5.85
CA PHE A 20 -3.78 -12.86 -5.42
C PHE A 20 -4.78 -12.22 -6.38
N SER A 21 -5.44 -11.16 -5.90
CA SER A 21 -6.30 -10.33 -6.74
C SER A 21 -5.51 -9.80 -7.93
N SER A 22 -6.20 -9.62 -9.06
CA SER A 22 -5.60 -9.10 -10.30
C SER A 22 -4.87 -7.77 -10.08
N SER A 23 -5.36 -6.93 -9.17
CA SER A 23 -4.76 -5.64 -8.83
C SER A 23 -3.38 -5.73 -8.17
N LEU A 24 -3.04 -6.85 -7.51
CA LEU A 24 -1.73 -7.02 -6.88
C LEU A 24 -0.68 -7.57 -7.85
N ARG A 25 -1.12 -8.18 -8.96
CA ARG A 25 -0.21 -8.83 -9.91
C ARG A 25 0.82 -7.87 -10.52
N PRO A 26 0.48 -6.62 -10.90
CA PRO A 26 1.47 -5.67 -11.40
C PRO A 26 2.55 -5.31 -10.36
N ILE A 27 2.17 -5.10 -9.09
CA ILE A 27 3.13 -4.84 -8.00
C ILE A 27 4.09 -6.03 -7.88
N LEU A 28 3.54 -7.23 -7.79
CA LEU A 28 4.31 -8.46 -7.62
C LEU A 28 5.23 -8.71 -8.82
N GLN A 29 4.74 -8.55 -10.04
CA GLN A 29 5.56 -8.63 -11.26
C GLN A 29 6.71 -7.65 -11.22
N SER A 30 6.44 -6.40 -10.85
CA SER A 30 7.46 -5.36 -10.79
C SER A 30 8.54 -5.68 -9.76
N LEU A 31 8.15 -6.11 -8.56
CA LEU A 31 9.09 -6.54 -7.52
C LEU A 31 9.99 -7.67 -8.00
N ILE A 32 9.41 -8.68 -8.65
CA ILE A 32 10.15 -9.83 -9.17
C ILE A 32 11.11 -9.40 -10.28
N ILE A 33 10.66 -8.57 -11.24
CA ILE A 33 11.49 -8.03 -12.32
C ILE A 33 12.68 -7.23 -11.77
N SER A 34 12.42 -6.34 -10.79
CA SER A 34 13.48 -5.58 -10.12
C SER A 34 14.47 -6.51 -9.43
N MET A 35 13.98 -7.55 -8.77
CA MET A 35 14.81 -8.50 -8.04
C MET A 35 15.69 -9.35 -8.97
N VAL A 36 15.14 -9.87 -10.07
CA VAL A 36 15.94 -10.66 -11.04
C VAL A 36 16.95 -9.79 -11.78
N SER A 37 16.59 -8.53 -12.09
CA SER A 37 17.51 -7.55 -12.69
C SER A 37 18.65 -7.17 -11.74
N PHE A 38 18.34 -7.05 -10.44
CA PHE A 38 19.34 -6.83 -9.40
C PHE A 38 20.26 -8.04 -9.25
N GLY A 39 19.73 -9.26 -9.21
CA GLY A 39 20.50 -10.50 -9.12
C GLY A 39 21.55 -10.67 -10.23
N GLU A 40 21.17 -10.41 -11.49
CA GLU A 40 22.14 -10.43 -12.60
C GLU A 40 23.28 -9.42 -12.43
N SER A 41 22.95 -8.23 -11.92
CA SER A 41 23.94 -7.17 -11.72
C SER A 41 24.83 -7.48 -10.51
N TYR A 42 24.27 -8.11 -9.48
CA TYR A 42 24.97 -8.47 -8.25
C TYR A 42 26.06 -9.53 -8.47
N GLU A 43 25.80 -10.53 -9.32
CA GLU A 43 26.82 -11.52 -9.68
C GLU A 43 27.96 -10.91 -10.51
N LYS A 44 27.63 -9.97 -11.40
CA LYS A 44 28.62 -9.23 -12.20
C LYS A 44 29.49 -8.30 -11.34
N GLN A 45 29.00 -7.80 -10.21
CA GLN A 45 29.77 -6.92 -9.33
C GLN A 45 30.83 -7.63 -8.48
N HIS A 46 30.83 -8.97 -8.38
CA HIS A 46 31.93 -9.73 -7.79
C HIS A 46 33.21 -9.74 -8.66
N SER A 47 33.18 -9.21 -9.90
CA SER A 47 34.34 -9.15 -10.82
C SER A 47 35.05 -7.79 -10.90
N GLY A 48 34.70 -6.82 -10.04
CA GLY A 48 35.46 -5.58 -9.87
C GLY A 48 35.03 -4.43 -10.80
N LEU A 49 35.11 -3.22 -10.22
CA LEU A 49 34.81 -1.89 -10.78
C LEU A 49 33.34 -1.46 -10.92
N GLY A 50 32.94 -0.59 -9.99
CA GLY A 50 32.31 0.68 -10.37
C GLY A 50 30.80 0.77 -10.21
N MET A 51 30.39 1.68 -9.32
CA MET A 51 29.03 2.20 -9.17
C MET A 51 28.38 2.58 -10.51
N ALA A 52 27.61 1.67 -11.11
CA ALA A 52 26.65 1.99 -12.17
C ALA A 52 25.25 1.90 -11.57
N ALA A 53 24.86 2.99 -10.89
CA ALA A 53 23.67 3.15 -10.08
C ALA A 53 22.32 3.12 -10.84
N PHE A 54 22.20 2.56 -12.05
CA PHE A 54 20.92 2.66 -12.80
C PHE A 54 20.53 1.50 -13.73
N SER A 55 21.16 0.32 -13.63
CA SER A 55 20.73 -0.83 -14.46
C SER A 55 19.53 -1.61 -13.89
N LEU A 56 18.89 -1.09 -12.82
CA LEU A 56 17.74 -1.73 -12.15
C LEU A 56 16.41 -1.52 -12.87
N LEU A 57 16.39 -0.66 -13.88
CA LEU A 57 15.19 -0.30 -14.64
C LEU A 57 15.18 -0.87 -16.08
N THR A 58 16.23 -1.58 -16.53
CA THR A 58 16.45 -1.82 -17.97
C THR A 58 16.69 -3.27 -18.38
N SER A 59 16.32 -4.27 -17.58
CA SER A 59 16.27 -5.65 -18.09
C SER A 59 14.86 -5.95 -18.63
N GLY A 60 14.46 -5.21 -19.68
CA GLY A 60 13.16 -5.38 -20.35
C GLY A 60 12.90 -6.81 -20.85
N LYS A 61 13.95 -7.62 -20.99
CA LYS A 61 13.83 -9.06 -21.28
C LYS A 61 12.97 -9.82 -20.27
N TYR A 62 12.96 -9.44 -18.98
CA TYR A 62 12.12 -10.11 -17.96
C TYR A 62 10.67 -9.62 -17.93
N VAL A 63 10.41 -8.49 -18.59
CA VAL A 63 9.06 -8.00 -18.85
C VAL A 63 8.47 -8.80 -20.03
N ILE A 64 9.27 -9.02 -21.07
CA ILE A 64 8.86 -9.66 -22.33
C ILE A 64 8.79 -11.17 -22.19
N ASP A 65 9.78 -11.79 -21.54
CA ASP A 65 9.91 -13.23 -21.39
C ASP A 65 9.62 -13.66 -19.95
N PRO A 66 8.38 -14.14 -19.66
CA PRO A 66 8.01 -14.61 -18.33
C PRO A 66 8.70 -15.92 -17.95
N GLU A 67 9.12 -16.76 -18.90
CA GLU A 67 9.79 -18.02 -18.61
C GLU A 67 11.21 -17.76 -18.13
N LEU A 68 11.94 -16.92 -18.86
CA LEU A 68 13.28 -16.46 -18.48
C LEU A 68 13.25 -15.78 -17.09
N ARG A 69 12.22 -14.97 -16.81
CA ARG A 69 12.02 -14.37 -15.48
C ARG A 69 11.86 -15.44 -14.39
N GLY A 70 11.06 -16.47 -14.66
CA GLY A 70 10.81 -17.55 -13.73
C GLY A 70 12.08 -18.36 -13.41
N GLU A 71 12.87 -18.68 -14.44
CA GLU A 71 14.12 -19.42 -14.31
C GLU A 71 15.16 -18.63 -13.49
N GLU A 72 15.34 -17.35 -13.80
CA GLU A 72 16.27 -16.49 -13.05
C GLU A 72 15.81 -16.25 -11.61
N TYR A 73 14.50 -16.14 -11.38
CA TYR A 73 13.96 -16.06 -10.01
C TYR A 73 14.27 -17.33 -9.22
N GLU A 74 14.06 -18.51 -9.80
CA GLU A 74 14.37 -19.79 -9.18
C GLU A 74 15.87 -19.90 -8.89
N ARG A 75 16.72 -19.49 -9.83
CA ARG A 75 18.18 -19.46 -9.65
C ARG A 75 18.61 -18.54 -8.51
N ILE A 76 18.09 -17.32 -8.45
CA ILE A 76 18.44 -16.34 -7.41
C ILE A 76 18.00 -16.83 -6.03
N THR A 77 16.78 -17.34 -5.91
CA THR A 77 16.23 -17.79 -4.63
C THR A 77 16.89 -19.04 -4.08
N GLN A 78 17.49 -19.87 -4.94
CA GLN A 78 18.21 -21.08 -4.53
C GLN A 78 19.71 -20.85 -4.28
N ASN A 79 20.33 -19.86 -4.95
CA ASN A 79 21.80 -19.73 -4.98
C ASN A 79 22.35 -18.47 -4.30
N LEU A 80 21.57 -17.41 -4.10
CA LEU A 80 22.07 -16.16 -3.52
C LEU A 80 21.99 -16.13 -1.99
N ASP A 81 22.97 -15.46 -1.38
CA ASP A 81 23.19 -15.44 0.07
C ASP A 81 22.37 -14.36 0.79
N MET A 82 22.44 -14.35 2.13
CA MET A 82 21.73 -13.36 2.95
C MET A 82 22.21 -11.91 2.72
N LYS A 83 23.43 -11.71 2.21
CA LYS A 83 23.95 -10.36 1.91
C LYS A 83 23.25 -9.78 0.70
N PHE A 84 23.00 -10.58 -0.32
CA PHE A 84 22.18 -10.18 -1.47
C PHE A 84 20.82 -9.65 -1.01
N TRP A 85 20.09 -10.42 -0.19
CA TRP A 85 18.75 -10.06 0.27
C TRP A 85 18.75 -8.75 1.07
N LYS A 86 19.73 -8.57 1.96
CA LYS A 86 19.89 -7.32 2.70
C LYS A 86 20.14 -6.14 1.76
N SER A 87 21.05 -6.29 0.80
CA SER A 87 21.36 -5.24 -0.17
C SER A 87 20.17 -4.87 -1.04
N PHE A 88 19.41 -5.86 -1.52
CA PHE A 88 18.20 -5.63 -2.30
C PHE A 88 17.15 -4.87 -1.49
N TRP A 89 16.80 -5.35 -0.29
CA TRP A 89 15.76 -4.72 0.52
C TRP A 89 16.17 -3.33 1.02
N ASN A 90 17.43 -3.13 1.41
CA ASN A 90 17.94 -1.81 1.78
C ASN A 90 17.86 -0.81 0.60
N LEU A 91 18.08 -1.26 -0.63
CA LEU A 91 17.96 -0.40 -1.81
C LEU A 91 16.50 -0.05 -2.10
N THR A 92 15.59 -0.99 -1.87
CA THR A 92 14.15 -0.76 -2.04
C THR A 92 13.58 0.20 -1.00
N GLU A 93 14.16 0.24 0.21
CA GLU A 93 13.78 1.17 1.28
C GLU A 93 14.13 2.64 0.98
N SER A 94 15.16 2.90 0.18
CA SER A 94 15.59 4.28 -0.08
C SER A 94 14.66 5.04 -1.05
N GLU A 95 14.25 4.49 -2.21
CA GLU A 95 13.49 5.28 -3.20
C GLU A 95 12.56 4.48 -4.15
N LEU A 96 12.70 3.16 -4.27
CA LEU A 96 11.96 2.39 -5.28
C LEU A 96 10.57 1.93 -4.80
N VAL A 97 10.37 1.64 -3.51
CA VAL A 97 9.08 1.15 -3.00
C VAL A 97 7.99 2.22 -3.05
N SER A 98 8.33 3.49 -2.81
CA SER A 98 7.39 4.61 -2.96
C SER A 98 6.98 4.81 -4.42
N GLY A 99 7.92 4.69 -5.36
CA GLY A 99 7.67 4.73 -6.80
C GLY A 99 6.84 3.54 -7.31
N PHE A 100 7.15 2.32 -6.88
CA PHE A 100 6.41 1.13 -7.32
C PHE A 100 5.02 1.03 -6.68
N ALA A 101 4.88 1.35 -5.39
CA ALA A 101 3.57 1.40 -4.74
C ALA A 101 2.65 2.44 -5.39
N SER A 102 3.17 3.57 -5.86
CA SER A 102 2.36 4.56 -6.59
C SER A 102 2.03 4.16 -8.03
N LEU A 103 2.91 3.42 -8.72
CA LEU A 103 2.69 2.93 -10.10
C LEU A 103 1.68 1.77 -10.20
N THR A 104 1.53 0.97 -9.15
CA THR A 104 0.86 -0.34 -9.25
C THR A 104 -0.19 -0.60 -8.16
N SER A 105 -0.31 0.27 -7.16
CA SER A 105 -1.44 0.22 -6.22
C SER A 105 -2.71 0.73 -6.89
N THR A 106 -3.84 0.16 -6.46
CA THR A 106 -5.15 0.77 -6.72
C THR A 106 -5.20 2.09 -5.96
N LEU A 107 -4.96 3.19 -6.68
CA LEU A 107 -5.09 4.53 -6.11
C LEU A 107 -6.52 4.70 -5.59
N VAL A 108 -6.63 4.93 -4.29
CA VAL A 108 -7.89 5.30 -3.64
C VAL A 108 -8.05 6.81 -3.77
N GLN A 109 -9.22 7.28 -4.18
CA GLN A 109 -9.48 8.72 -4.29
C GLN A 109 -9.53 9.42 -2.92
N VAL A 110 -9.81 8.69 -1.84
CA VAL A 110 -9.80 9.23 -0.49
C VAL A 110 -8.90 8.40 0.40
N ASN A 111 -7.94 9.08 1.03
CA ASN A 111 -7.05 8.52 2.02
C ASN A 111 -6.67 9.62 3.02
N LEU A 112 -7.52 9.82 4.02
CA LEU A 112 -7.39 10.88 5.02
C LEU A 112 -6.90 10.28 6.35
N THR A 113 -5.88 10.89 6.94
CA THR A 113 -5.53 10.64 8.35
C THR A 113 -6.16 11.74 9.19
N LEU A 114 -7.06 11.35 10.09
CA LEU A 114 -7.83 12.28 10.91
C LEU A 114 -7.49 12.07 12.40
N THR A 115 -7.59 13.16 13.16
CA THR A 115 -7.45 13.15 14.61
C THR A 115 -8.69 13.81 15.21
N ILE A 116 -9.53 12.98 15.82
CA ILE A 116 -10.70 13.47 16.55
C ILE A 116 -10.27 13.88 17.96
N PRO A 117 -10.58 15.11 18.40
CA PRO A 117 -10.29 15.56 19.76
C PRO A 117 -11.16 14.81 20.77
N PRO A 118 -10.72 14.67 22.04
CA PRO A 118 -11.49 14.03 23.09
C PRO A 118 -12.58 14.96 23.64
N GLU A 119 -13.49 15.41 22.78
CA GLU A 119 -14.61 16.28 23.12
C GLU A 119 -15.94 15.52 22.97
N PRO A 120 -16.99 15.82 23.77
CA PRO A 120 -18.29 15.19 23.63
C PRO A 120 -18.90 15.43 22.25
N LEU A 121 -19.33 14.35 21.59
CA LEU A 121 -20.02 14.42 20.30
C LEU A 121 -21.52 14.55 20.53
N LEU A 122 -22.15 15.60 19.99
CA LEU A 122 -23.60 15.74 20.02
C LEU A 122 -24.22 14.98 18.84
N LEU A 123 -24.93 13.89 19.12
CA LEU A 123 -25.61 13.10 18.10
C LEU A 123 -27.12 13.34 18.15
N PRO A 124 -27.79 13.52 16.99
CA PRO A 124 -29.24 13.66 16.94
C PRO A 124 -29.91 12.34 17.37
N LEU A 125 -31.04 12.45 18.07
CA LEU A 125 -31.84 11.31 18.46
C LEU A 125 -32.55 10.69 17.26
N VAL A 126 -32.57 9.36 17.19
CA VAL A 126 -33.26 8.61 16.12
C VAL A 126 -34.77 8.88 16.13
N SER A 127 -35.36 9.08 17.32
CA SER A 127 -36.79 9.34 17.50
C SER A 127 -37.18 10.79 17.16
N ASP A 128 -36.32 11.77 17.43
CA ASP A 128 -36.54 13.18 17.09
C ASP A 128 -35.20 13.87 16.74
N PRO A 129 -34.92 14.08 15.44
CA PRO A 129 -33.67 14.72 14.99
C PRO A 129 -33.46 16.16 15.46
N ARG A 130 -34.46 16.82 16.06
CA ARG A 130 -34.33 18.17 16.65
C ARG A 130 -33.71 18.14 18.04
N LEU A 131 -33.64 16.97 18.67
CA LEU A 131 -33.03 16.77 19.98
C LEU A 131 -31.70 16.03 19.80
N SER A 132 -30.71 16.38 20.62
CA SER A 132 -29.38 15.77 20.58
C SER A 132 -28.98 15.20 21.93
N THR A 133 -28.19 14.13 21.92
CA THR A 133 -27.60 13.51 23.11
C THR A 133 -26.08 13.56 23.03
N PRO A 134 -25.37 13.92 24.13
CA PRO A 134 -23.92 13.92 24.14
C PRO A 134 -23.37 12.50 24.29
N VAL A 135 -22.40 12.16 23.44
CA VAL A 135 -21.56 10.97 23.55
C VAL A 135 -20.20 11.41 24.06
N SER A 136 -19.92 11.09 25.33
CA SER A 136 -18.66 11.44 25.97
C SER A 136 -17.48 10.67 25.36
N PRO A 137 -16.28 11.27 25.32
CA PRO A 137 -15.07 10.57 24.88
C PRO A 137 -14.74 9.38 25.81
N PRO A 138 -14.03 8.35 25.33
CA PRO A 138 -13.55 7.27 26.17
C PRO A 138 -12.57 7.83 27.21
N VAL A 139 -12.81 7.50 28.48
CA VAL A 139 -11.98 7.93 29.62
C VAL A 139 -11.33 6.77 30.35
N ALA A 140 -11.63 5.53 29.97
CA ALA A 140 -11.11 4.35 30.64
C ALA A 140 -9.57 4.28 30.50
N HIS A 141 -8.91 3.91 31.60
CA HIS A 141 -7.46 3.61 31.73
C HIS A 141 -6.47 4.78 31.53
N TRP A 142 -6.64 5.63 30.53
CA TRP A 142 -5.67 6.69 30.18
C TRP A 142 -6.23 8.11 30.20
N GLY A 143 -7.51 8.28 30.55
CA GLY A 143 -8.18 9.58 30.51
C GLY A 143 -8.55 10.01 29.08
N PRO A 144 -9.11 11.22 28.90
CA PRO A 144 -9.55 11.71 27.59
C PRO A 144 -8.35 11.92 26.66
N GLY A 145 -8.26 11.10 25.61
CA GLY A 145 -7.21 11.19 24.59
C GLY A 145 -7.78 11.25 23.16
N PRO A 146 -7.08 11.89 22.21
CA PRO A 146 -7.57 11.99 20.85
C PRO A 146 -7.63 10.63 20.15
N VAL A 147 -8.63 10.45 19.29
CA VAL A 147 -8.80 9.23 18.49
C VAL A 147 -8.17 9.45 17.12
N ASN A 148 -7.15 8.67 16.82
CA ASN A 148 -6.52 8.65 15.50
C ASN A 148 -7.26 7.67 14.60
N MET A 149 -7.65 8.13 13.42
CA MET A 149 -8.36 7.33 12.45
C MET A 149 -7.86 7.57 11.04
N ARG A 150 -8.24 6.67 10.15
CA ARG A 150 -7.94 6.78 8.73
C ARG A 150 -9.19 6.49 7.91
N LEU A 151 -9.61 7.44 7.08
CA LEU A 151 -10.69 7.24 6.12
C LEU A 151 -10.10 6.85 4.78
N ILE A 152 -10.51 5.69 4.26
CA ILE A 152 -10.08 5.17 2.97
C ILE A 152 -11.34 4.93 2.12
N SER A 153 -11.37 5.45 0.91
CA SER A 153 -12.45 5.22 -0.05
C SER A 153 -11.91 5.15 -1.47
N TYR A 154 -12.32 4.13 -2.22
CA TYR A 154 -11.88 3.93 -3.60
C TYR A 154 -12.31 5.09 -4.50
N GLU A 155 -13.52 5.60 -4.30
CA GLU A 155 -14.07 6.76 -5.02
C GLU A 155 -14.44 7.87 -4.03
N LEU A 156 -14.38 9.12 -4.46
CA LEU A 156 -14.91 10.24 -3.71
C LEU A 156 -16.43 10.13 -3.60
N ARG A 157 -16.93 10.05 -2.37
CA ARG A 157 -18.36 9.99 -2.05
C ARG A 157 -18.83 11.28 -1.38
N GLU A 158 -20.13 11.52 -1.46
CA GLU A 158 -20.78 12.64 -0.80
C GLU A 158 -20.38 12.75 0.69
N GLY A 159 -19.99 13.96 1.12
CA GLY A 159 -19.58 14.27 2.49
C GLY A 159 -18.09 14.05 2.81
N GLN A 160 -17.33 13.32 1.98
CA GLN A 160 -15.91 13.00 2.25
C GLN A 160 -14.94 14.15 1.99
N ASP A 161 -15.39 15.23 1.37
CA ASP A 161 -14.66 16.48 1.13
C ASP A 161 -15.27 17.67 1.90
N SER A 162 -16.14 17.38 2.87
CA SER A 162 -16.76 18.41 3.71
C SER A 162 -15.72 19.15 4.55
N LYS A 163 -15.97 20.44 4.81
CA LYS A 163 -15.05 21.27 5.61
C LYS A 163 -14.95 20.74 7.04
N GLU A 164 -16.06 20.23 7.56
CA GLU A 164 -16.20 19.66 8.89
C GLU A 164 -15.31 18.43 9.06
N LEU A 165 -15.28 17.53 8.06
CA LEU A 165 -14.41 16.36 8.09
C LEU A 165 -12.94 16.73 7.92
N LEU A 166 -12.64 17.64 6.99
CA LEU A 166 -11.27 18.09 6.71
C LEU A 166 -10.66 18.87 7.88
N ALA A 167 -11.47 19.48 8.74
CA ALA A 167 -11.00 20.12 9.97
C ALA A 167 -10.28 19.16 10.93
N PHE A 168 -10.56 17.86 10.84
CA PHE A 168 -9.86 16.83 11.62
C PHE A 168 -8.59 16.31 10.95
N SER A 169 -8.27 16.74 9.72
CA SER A 169 -7.06 16.33 9.00
C SER A 169 -5.82 16.95 9.63
N ARG A 170 -4.75 16.15 9.80
CA ARG A 170 -3.46 16.64 10.33
C ARG A 170 -2.67 17.51 9.36
N THR A 171 -3.04 17.52 8.08
CA THR A 171 -2.25 18.15 7.01
C THR A 171 -2.92 19.46 6.61
N GLU A 172 -2.21 20.59 6.69
CA GLU A 172 -2.71 21.90 6.23
C GLU A 172 -2.98 21.92 4.71
N ALA A 173 -2.32 21.03 3.96
CA ALA A 173 -2.56 20.79 2.54
C ALA A 173 -3.58 19.66 2.33
N PRO A 174 -4.47 19.77 1.32
CA PRO A 174 -5.34 18.67 0.94
C PRO A 174 -4.51 17.41 0.64
N PRO A 175 -4.88 16.24 1.17
CA PRO A 175 -4.14 15.01 0.93
C PRO A 175 -4.01 14.75 -0.57
N ILE A 176 -2.84 14.23 -0.98
CA ILE A 176 -2.50 13.99 -2.39
C ILE A 176 -3.61 13.20 -3.13
N SER A 177 -4.29 12.29 -2.42
CA SER A 177 -5.43 11.53 -2.95
C SER A 177 -6.63 12.40 -3.33
N LEU A 178 -6.97 13.41 -2.51
CA LEU A 178 -8.05 14.37 -2.78
C LEU A 178 -7.63 15.46 -3.77
N SER A 179 -6.36 15.88 -3.77
CA SER A 179 -5.87 16.91 -4.71
C SER A 179 -5.70 16.40 -6.14
N LEU A 180 -5.54 15.09 -6.32
CA LEU A 180 -5.55 14.42 -7.62
C LEU A 180 -6.95 14.21 -8.20
N VAL A 181 -8.01 14.48 -7.42
CA VAL A 181 -9.38 14.42 -7.93
C VAL A 181 -9.58 15.59 -8.90
N PRO A 182 -9.90 15.34 -10.18
CA PRO A 182 -10.09 16.41 -11.16
C PRO A 182 -11.14 17.42 -10.69
N PHE A 183 -10.90 18.70 -10.96
CA PHE A 183 -11.87 19.76 -10.69
C PHE A 183 -13.18 19.42 -11.44
N GLY A 184 -14.25 19.10 -10.70
CA GLY A 184 -15.52 18.63 -11.27
C GLY A 184 -15.73 17.11 -11.30
N ALA A 185 -14.90 16.31 -10.61
CA ALA A 185 -15.17 14.89 -10.46
C ALA A 185 -16.54 14.64 -9.82
N GLN A 186 -17.32 13.75 -10.44
CA GLN A 186 -18.66 13.41 -9.98
C GLN A 186 -18.57 12.65 -8.66
N LYS A 187 -19.12 13.26 -7.59
CA LYS A 187 -19.25 12.59 -6.29
C LYS A 187 -20.19 11.40 -6.44
N ARG A 188 -19.76 10.25 -5.95
CA ARG A 188 -20.62 9.07 -5.85
C ARG A 188 -21.56 9.22 -4.64
N PRO A 189 -22.73 8.57 -4.66
CA PRO A 189 -23.57 8.50 -3.47
C PRO A 189 -22.86 7.79 -2.31
N PRO A 190 -23.35 7.92 -1.07
CA PRO A 190 -22.86 7.17 0.07
C PRO A 190 -22.75 5.67 -0.22
N SER A 191 -21.70 5.03 0.30
CA SER A 191 -21.52 3.59 0.16
C SER A 191 -22.63 2.86 0.93
N PRO A 192 -23.24 1.80 0.37
CA PRO A 192 -24.17 0.97 1.13
C PRO A 192 -23.49 0.17 2.25
N TRP A 193 -22.15 0.12 2.25
CA TRP A 193 -21.34 -0.60 3.23
C TRP A 193 -20.30 0.31 3.86
N LEU A 194 -20.14 0.19 5.18
CA LEU A 194 -19.08 0.83 5.96
C LEU A 194 -18.30 -0.27 6.70
N LEU A 195 -17.01 -0.38 6.40
CA LEU A 195 -16.10 -1.25 7.14
C LEU A 195 -15.36 -0.42 8.20
N ILE A 196 -15.46 -0.83 9.45
CA ILE A 196 -14.76 -0.19 10.58
C ILE A 196 -13.71 -1.17 11.09
N HIS A 197 -12.45 -0.77 11.07
CA HIS A 197 -11.34 -1.53 11.60
C HIS A 197 -10.71 -0.77 12.76
N PHE A 198 -10.62 -1.42 13.92
CA PHE A 198 -9.97 -0.86 15.10
C PHE A 198 -8.57 -1.46 15.22
N HIS A 199 -7.54 -0.61 15.14
CA HIS A 199 -6.17 -1.03 15.43
C HIS A 199 -5.99 -1.13 16.96
N GLY A 200 -5.91 -2.35 17.46
CA GLY A 200 -5.70 -2.62 18.89
C GLY A 200 -4.22 -2.59 19.28
N GLY A 201 -3.88 -1.71 20.23
CA GLY A 201 -2.61 -1.72 20.98
C GLY A 201 -2.84 -1.84 22.50
N GLY A 202 -4.03 -2.29 22.91
CA GLY A 202 -4.47 -2.37 24.30
C GLY A 202 -5.99 -2.50 24.33
N PHE A 203 -6.49 -3.39 25.19
CA PHE A 203 -7.85 -3.92 25.23
C PHE A 203 -8.96 -2.86 25.29
N VAL A 204 -10.14 -3.24 24.74
CA VAL A 204 -11.45 -2.61 24.97
C VAL A 204 -11.73 -2.50 26.47
#